data_AF-A0AAV4AMA7-F1
#
_entry.id   AF-A0AAV4AMA7-F1
#
_cell.length_a   1.000
_cell.length_b   1.000
_cell.length_c   1.000
_cell.angle_alpha   90.00
_cell.angle_beta   90.00
_cell.angle_gamma   90.00
#
_symmetry.space_group_name_H-M   'P 1'
#
loop_
_entity.id
_entity.type
_entity.pdbx_description
1 polymer ?
#
loop_
_entity_poly.entity_id
_entity_poly.type
_entity_poly.pdbx_seq_one_letter_code
_entity_poly.pdbx_strand_id
1 'polypeptide(L)'
;MLDFLTDVFQKGYAYSSVNTARAAVSTINNTGAHPLVCTFMRGVFNLRPSCPRYSYIWDASIVLRYLRSLSPAVELNLLMLSAKLITLCALVTGQRCQTFHAMDTKHMHISDGRAIFQKIP
;
A
#
# COMPACT_ATOMS: atom_id res chain seq x y z
N MET A 1 13.97 -24.57 9.81
CA MET A 1 13.26 -23.26 9.78
C MET A 1 14.04 -22.18 10.50
N LEU A 2 14.45 -22.38 11.76
CA LEU A 2 15.24 -21.37 12.49
C LEU A 2 16.58 -21.07 11.80
N ASP A 3 17.29 -22.08 11.30
CA ASP A 3 18.55 -21.87 10.57
C ASP A 3 18.34 -21.02 9.32
N PHE A 4 17.27 -21.31 8.57
CA PHE A 4 16.87 -20.52 7.41
C PHE A 4 16.53 -19.07 7.79
N LEU A 5 15.71 -18.84 8.81
CA LEU A 5 15.37 -17.48 9.25
C LEU A 5 16.58 -16.73 9.82
N THR A 6 17.53 -17.46 10.42
CA THR A 6 18.80 -16.91 10.89
C THR A 6 19.66 -16.48 9.72
N ASP A 7 19.80 -17.28 8.68
CA ASP A 7 20.49 -16.92 7.44
C ASP A 7 19.87 -15.65 6.79
N VAL A 8 18.53 -15.59 6.70
CA VAL A 8 17.82 -14.39 6.23
C VAL A 8 18.14 -13.18 7.12
N PHE A 9 18.15 -13.33 8.45
CA PHE A 9 18.49 -12.21 9.33
C PHE A 9 19.94 -11.74 9.16
N GLN A 10 20.89 -12.68 9.06
CA GLN A 10 22.33 -12.41 8.90
C GLN A 10 22.65 -11.75 7.55
N LYS A 11 21.87 -12.04 6.50
CA LYS A 11 21.94 -11.33 5.21
C LYS A 11 21.52 -9.85 5.29
N GLY A 12 21.11 -9.36 6.45
CA GLY A 12 20.79 -7.94 6.66
C GLY A 12 19.34 -7.56 6.38
N TYR A 13 18.44 -8.53 6.14
CA TYR A 13 17.03 -8.25 5.87
C TYR A 13 16.29 -7.65 7.08
N ALA A 14 15.36 -6.73 6.81
CA ALA A 14 14.54 -6.11 7.85
C ALA A 14 13.57 -7.11 8.51
N TYR A 15 13.05 -6.77 9.70
CA TYR A 15 12.06 -7.59 10.42
C TYR A 15 10.87 -7.99 9.54
N SER A 16 10.34 -7.06 8.72
CA SER A 16 9.21 -7.34 7.83
C SER A 16 9.52 -8.46 6.83
N SER A 17 10.70 -8.45 6.22
CA SER A 17 11.16 -9.49 5.30
C SER A 17 11.31 -10.85 5.98
N VAL A 18 11.92 -10.88 7.17
CA VAL A 18 12.06 -12.12 7.97
C VAL A 18 10.68 -12.65 8.35
N ASN A 19 9.75 -11.77 8.73
CA ASN A 19 8.38 -12.15 9.06
C ASN A 19 7.60 -12.68 7.85
N THR A 20 7.80 -12.10 6.66
CA THR A 20 7.24 -12.63 5.40
C THR A 20 7.79 -14.03 5.09
N ALA A 21 9.10 -14.24 5.26
CA ALA A 21 9.72 -15.56 5.08
C ALA A 21 9.16 -16.59 6.08
N ARG A 22 9.00 -16.21 7.35
CA ARG A 22 8.33 -17.03 8.37
C ARG A 22 6.91 -17.41 7.96
N ALA A 23 6.12 -16.43 7.51
CA ALA A 23 4.74 -16.65 7.11
C ALA A 23 4.64 -17.60 5.91
N ALA A 24 5.49 -17.41 4.89
CA ALA A 24 5.53 -18.28 3.71
C ALA A 24 5.84 -19.73 4.07
N VAL A 25 6.84 -19.97 4.92
CA VAL A 25 7.15 -21.33 5.41
C VAL A 25 5.98 -21.88 6.22
N SER A 26 5.39 -21.07 7.11
CA SER A 26 4.25 -21.47 7.93
C SER A 26 3.01 -21.85 7.11
N THR A 27 2.79 -21.26 5.93
CA THR A 27 1.67 -21.64 5.05
C THR A 27 1.80 -23.09 4.56
N ILE A 28 3.03 -23.61 4.45
CA ILE A 28 3.29 -24.95 3.93
C ILE A 28 3.20 -26.00 5.04
N ASN A 29 3.70 -25.68 6.25
CA ASN A 29 3.94 -26.68 7.29
C ASN A 29 3.40 -26.31 8.69
N ASN A 30 2.70 -25.18 8.84
CA ASN A 30 2.16 -24.67 10.10
C ASN A 30 3.17 -24.49 11.25
N THR A 31 4.49 -24.44 10.97
CA THR A 31 5.51 -24.33 12.03
C THR A 31 5.76 -22.90 12.51
N GLY A 32 5.12 -21.90 11.91
CA GLY A 32 5.36 -20.48 12.21
C GLY A 32 4.86 -20.02 13.58
N ALA A 33 4.03 -20.81 14.26
CA ALA A 33 3.52 -20.55 15.61
C ALA A 33 4.32 -21.28 16.71
N HIS A 34 5.33 -22.07 16.34
CA HIS A 34 6.15 -22.79 17.31
C HIS A 34 6.83 -21.81 18.29
N PRO A 35 6.83 -22.07 19.62
CA PRO A 35 7.35 -21.12 20.62
C PRO A 35 8.75 -20.59 20.33
N LEU A 36 9.66 -21.45 19.87
CA LEU A 36 11.03 -21.03 19.50
C LEU A 36 11.06 -20.04 18.33
N VAL A 37 10.17 -20.19 17.34
CA VAL A 37 10.07 -19.26 16.21
C VAL A 37 9.52 -17.92 16.68
N CYS A 38 8.51 -17.93 17.57
CA CYS A 38 7.96 -16.71 18.16
C CYS A 38 9.02 -15.95 18.99
N THR A 39 9.80 -16.65 19.80
CA THR A 39 10.91 -16.06 20.58
C THR A 39 12.01 -15.52 19.66
N PHE A 40 12.38 -16.27 18.61
CA PHE A 40 13.33 -15.82 17.60
C PHE A 40 12.85 -14.51 16.94
N MET A 41 11.60 -14.45 16.47
CA MET A 41 11.05 -13.23 15.85
C MET A 41 11.05 -12.03 16.80
N ARG A 42 10.80 -12.26 18.10
CA ARG A 42 10.91 -11.20 19.12
C ARG A 42 12.34 -10.69 19.24
N GLY A 43 13.32 -11.59 19.22
CA GLY A 43 14.75 -11.24 19.17
C GLY A 43 15.09 -10.41 17.94
N VAL A 44 14.64 -10.84 16.75
CA VAL A 44 14.83 -10.10 15.49
C VAL A 44 14.24 -8.68 15.59
N PHE A 45 13.03 -8.55 16.13
CA PHE A 45 12.38 -7.24 16.31
C PHE A 45 13.18 -6.33 17.26
N ASN A 46 13.66 -6.86 18.38
CA ASN A 46 14.44 -6.07 19.35
C ASN A 46 15.80 -5.63 18.77
N LEU A 47 16.45 -6.49 17.98
CA LEU A 47 17.73 -6.17 17.34
C LEU A 47 17.58 -5.21 16.15
N ARG A 48 16.47 -5.30 15.42
CA ARG A 48 16.20 -4.49 14.23
C ARG A 48 14.69 -4.15 14.18
N PRO A 49 14.24 -3.13 14.92
CA PRO A 49 12.83 -2.75 14.94
C PRO A 49 12.38 -2.30 13.56
N SER A 50 11.11 -2.53 13.25
CA SER A 50 10.51 -2.00 12.03
C SER A 50 10.38 -0.49 12.14
N CYS A 51 11.22 0.26 11.44
CA CYS A 51 11.05 1.71 11.33
C CYS A 51 9.79 2.03 10.49
N PRO A 52 9.09 3.14 10.81
CA PRO A 52 8.06 3.67 9.93
C PRO A 52 8.61 3.82 8.51
N ARG A 53 7.84 3.41 7.50
CA ARG A 53 8.23 3.55 6.09
C ARG A 53 8.45 5.02 5.71
N TYR A 54 7.72 5.92 6.36
CA TYR A 54 7.76 7.35 6.12
C TYR A 54 8.16 8.07 7.40
N SER A 55 9.26 8.81 7.35
CA SER A 55 9.70 9.71 8.42
C SER A 55 8.95 11.05 8.41
N TYR A 56 8.25 11.35 7.31
CA TYR A 56 7.52 12.59 7.09
C TYR A 56 6.24 12.30 6.30
N ILE A 57 5.19 13.05 6.62
CA ILE A 57 3.93 13.04 5.87
C ILE A 57 3.95 14.26 4.95
N TRP A 58 3.73 14.04 3.65
CA TRP A 58 3.74 15.10 2.66
C TRP A 58 2.55 16.08 2.82
N ASP A 59 2.74 17.33 2.41
CA ASP A 59 1.69 18.37 2.45
C ASP A 59 0.80 18.32 1.20
N ALA A 60 -0.45 17.89 1.39
CA ALA A 60 -1.46 17.80 0.34
C ALA A 60 -1.78 19.16 -0.31
N SER A 61 -1.57 20.27 0.40
CA SER A 61 -1.85 21.62 -0.08
C SER A 61 -1.01 21.99 -1.31
N ILE A 62 0.22 21.48 -1.37
CA ILE A 62 1.12 21.69 -2.52
C ILE A 62 0.51 21.11 -3.78
N VAL A 63 0.03 19.86 -3.71
CA VAL A 63 -0.61 19.18 -4.84
C VAL A 63 -1.93 19.84 -5.19
N LEU A 64 -2.77 20.17 -4.20
CA LEU A 64 -4.03 20.87 -4.45
C LEU A 64 -3.85 22.22 -5.15
N ARG A 65 -2.81 22.99 -4.78
CA ARG A 65 -2.46 24.26 -5.44
C ARG A 65 -2.07 24.05 -6.90
N TYR A 66 -1.26 23.01 -7.19
CA TYR A 66 -0.90 22.65 -8.56
C TYR A 66 -2.13 22.21 -9.38
N LEU A 67 -3.00 21.36 -8.81
CA LEU A 67 -4.21 20.92 -9.50
C LEU A 67 -5.15 22.10 -9.79
N ARG A 68 -5.18 23.11 -8.93
CA ARG A 68 -5.94 24.35 -9.16
C ARG A 68 -5.39 25.16 -10.34
N SER A 69 -4.07 25.24 -10.52
CA SER A 69 -3.47 25.96 -11.65
C SER A 69 -3.71 25.30 -13.01
N LEU A 70 -4.09 24.01 -13.05
CA LEU A 70 -4.48 23.30 -14.27
C LEU A 70 -5.92 23.62 -14.71
N SER A 71 -6.29 24.90 -14.72
CA SER A 71 -7.64 25.36 -15.11
C SER A 71 -7.53 26.33 -16.29
N PRO A 72 -8.44 26.29 -17.27
CA PRO A 72 -9.68 25.49 -17.34
C PRO A 72 -9.47 24.03 -17.78
N ALA A 73 -10.36 23.13 -17.37
CA ALA A 73 -10.25 21.70 -17.67
C ALA A 73 -10.39 21.36 -19.16
N VAL A 74 -11.07 22.22 -19.93
CA VAL A 74 -11.34 22.04 -21.36
C VAL A 74 -10.07 22.17 -22.21
N GLU A 75 -9.08 22.92 -21.72
CA GLU A 75 -7.80 23.13 -22.41
C GLU A 75 -6.79 22.01 -22.13
N LEU A 76 -7.09 21.11 -21.19
CA LEU A 76 -6.20 20.01 -20.84
C LEU A 76 -6.33 18.87 -21.83
N ASN A 77 -5.19 18.30 -22.21
CA ASN A 77 -5.19 17.02 -22.92
C ASN A 77 -5.74 15.90 -22.01
N LEU A 78 -6.19 14.80 -22.64
CA LEU A 78 -6.82 13.68 -21.93
C LEU A 78 -5.93 13.08 -20.84
N LEU A 79 -4.61 13.03 -21.05
CA LEU A 79 -3.66 12.53 -20.05
C LEU A 79 -3.65 13.41 -18.79
N MET A 80 -3.54 14.73 -18.95
CA MET A 80 -3.53 15.69 -17.84
C MET A 80 -4.87 15.74 -17.11
N LEU A 81 -5.98 15.67 -17.85
CA LEU A 81 -7.31 15.60 -17.26
C LEU A 81 -7.49 14.32 -16.44
N SER A 82 -7.05 13.18 -16.97
CA SER A 82 -7.11 11.87 -16.27
C SER A 82 -6.24 11.87 -15.03
N ALA A 83 -5.00 12.39 -15.11
CA ALA A 83 -4.11 12.51 -13.96
C ALA A 83 -4.69 13.43 -12.88
N LYS A 84 -5.29 14.57 -13.27
CA LYS A 84 -5.97 15.49 -12.36
C LYS A 84 -7.13 14.81 -11.63
N LEU A 85 -7.99 14.08 -12.37
CA LEU A 85 -9.11 13.35 -11.81
C LEU A 85 -8.65 12.28 -10.81
N ILE A 86 -7.75 11.38 -11.23
CA ILE A 86 -7.28 10.27 -10.38
C ILE A 86 -6.56 10.79 -9.13
N THR A 87 -5.79 11.89 -9.23
CA THR A 87 -5.11 12.48 -8.08
C THR A 87 -6.13 13.06 -7.07
N LEU A 88 -7.17 13.74 -7.54
CA LEU A 88 -8.25 14.21 -6.66
C LEU A 88 -9.00 13.05 -6.00
N CYS A 89 -9.33 12.01 -6.77
CA CYS A 89 -9.95 10.79 -6.23
C CYS A 89 -9.05 10.12 -5.18
N ALA A 90 -7.75 10.02 -5.42
CA ALA A 90 -6.77 9.48 -4.47
C ALA A 90 -6.72 10.27 -3.17
N LEU A 91 -6.72 11.61 -3.27
CA LEU A 91 -6.72 12.50 -2.12
C LEU A 91 -8.01 12.40 -1.28
N VAL A 92 -9.17 12.29 -1.92
CA VAL A 92 -10.47 12.26 -1.23
C VAL A 92 -10.76 10.87 -0.63
N THR A 93 -10.43 9.80 -1.35
CA THR A 93 -10.82 8.43 -0.97
C THR A 93 -9.73 7.67 -0.21
N GLY A 94 -8.47 8.10 -0.27
CA GLY A 94 -7.33 7.39 0.32
C GLY A 94 -7.07 6.00 -0.27
N GLN A 95 -7.61 5.71 -1.45
CA GLN A 95 -7.51 4.40 -2.09
C GLN A 95 -6.14 4.15 -2.73
N ARG A 96 -5.80 2.86 -2.92
CA ARG A 96 -4.56 2.44 -3.59
C ARG A 96 -4.71 2.47 -5.12
N CYS A 97 -3.59 2.52 -5.84
CA CYS A 97 -3.58 2.50 -7.31
C CYS A 97 -4.32 1.30 -7.92
N GLN A 98 -4.30 0.15 -7.25
CA GLN A 98 -5.03 -1.05 -7.68
C GLN A 98 -6.54 -0.83 -7.71
N THR A 99 -7.08 -0.07 -6.75
CA THR A 99 -8.51 0.28 -6.74
C THR A 99 -8.86 1.11 -7.97
N PHE A 100 -8.03 2.11 -8.28
CA PHE A 100 -8.26 2.97 -9.45
C PHE A 100 -8.14 2.21 -10.77
N HIS A 101 -7.19 1.27 -10.86
CA HIS A 101 -7.06 0.41 -12.03
C HIS A 101 -8.27 -0.51 -12.25
N ALA A 102 -8.92 -0.92 -11.16
CA ALA A 102 -10.12 -1.77 -11.21
C ALA A 102 -11.42 -0.98 -11.43
N MET A 103 -11.39 0.36 -11.50
CA MET A 103 -12.58 1.14 -11.75
C MET A 103 -13.01 1.00 -13.21
N ASP A 104 -14.29 0.67 -13.42
CA ASP A 104 -14.92 0.62 -14.72
C ASP A 104 -16.18 1.51 -14.70
N THR A 105 -16.37 2.29 -15.75
CA THR A 105 -17.55 3.14 -15.92
C THR A 105 -18.81 2.33 -16.22
N LYS A 106 -18.69 1.09 -16.72
CA LYS A 106 -19.84 0.20 -17.00
C LYS A 106 -20.63 -0.17 -15.76
N HIS A 107 -19.97 -0.21 -14.60
CA HIS A 107 -20.56 -0.59 -13.31
C HIS A 107 -20.53 0.59 -12.31
N MET A 108 -20.61 1.81 -12.85
CA MET A 108 -20.65 3.04 -12.07
C MET A 108 -22.10 3.53 -11.92
N HIS A 109 -22.51 3.80 -10.69
CA HIS A 109 -23.81 4.41 -10.38
C HIS A 109 -23.62 5.69 -9.58
N ILE A 110 -24.35 6.74 -9.96
CA ILE A 110 -24.35 8.01 -9.24
C ILE A 110 -25.61 8.06 -8.36
N SER A 111 -25.42 8.24 -7.05
CA SER A 111 -26.52 8.35 -6.08
C SER A 111 -26.15 9.36 -4.98
N ASP A 112 -27.06 10.28 -4.66
CA ASP A 112 -26.88 11.31 -3.62
C ASP A 112 -25.52 12.04 -3.66
N GLY A 113 -25.08 12.46 -4.85
CA GLY A 113 -23.79 13.14 -5.02
C GLY A 113 -22.55 12.24 -4.83
N ARG A 114 -22.73 10.92 -4.77
CA ARG A 114 -21.65 9.92 -4.70
C ARG A 114 -21.58 9.13 -5.99
N ALA A 115 -20.37 8.88 -6.48
CA ALA A 115 -20.13 7.92 -7.55
C ALA A 115 -19.69 6.59 -6.93
N ILE A 116 -20.46 5.52 -7.18
CA ILE A 116 -20.25 4.19 -6.64
C ILE A 116 -19.77 3.28 -7.78
N PHE A 117 -18.60 2.67 -7.61
CA PHE A 117 -18.03 1.70 -8.55
C PHE A 117 -18.18 0.30 -7.93
N GLN A 118 -18.91 -0.59 -8.60
CA GLN A 118 -19.07 -1.97 -8.15
C GLN A 118 -17.88 -2.81 -8.62
N LYS A 119 -17.33 -3.64 -7.73
CA LYS A 119 -16.25 -4.55 -8.06
C LYS A 119 -16.83 -5.77 -8.79
N ILE A 120 -16.29 -6.06 -9.97
CA ILE A 120 -16.58 -7.30 -10.69
C ILE A 120 -15.96 -8.47 -9.87
N PRO A 121 -16.69 -9.56 -9.62
CA PRO A 121 -16.19 -10.71 -8.86
C PRO A 121 -14.92 -11.34 -9.45
#